data_AF-A0A970I774-F1
#
_entry.id   AF-A0A970I774-F1
#
_cell.length_a   1.000
_cell.length_b   1.000
_cell.length_c   1.000
_cell.angle_alpha   90.00
_cell.angle_beta   90.00
_cell.angle_gamma   90.00
#
_symmetry.space_group_name_H-M   'P 1'
#
loop_
_entity.id
_entity.type
_entity.pdbx_description
1 polymer ?
#
loop_
_entity_poly.entity_id
_entity_poly.type
_entity_poly.pdbx_seq_one_letter_code
_entity_poly.pdbx_strand_id
1 'polypeptide(L)'
;METKKYKRIEPELPCVNEPSGMYMYLSQTQNRFIQILDELIGLSDEIISKWLNITTRTYRNYKTKDTEIKENTKEHIVSILSLYKHGMEVFSTKDEFENWLTLPNPFLDNKAPMDFMDTISGIQLIDNRLTAMEFGENV
;
A
#
# COMPACT_ATOMS: atom_id res chain seq x y z
N MET A 1 1.15 22.52 5.84
CA MET A 1 0.12 22.75 4.81
C MET A 1 0.27 21.63 3.77
N GLU A 2 -0.19 20.41 4.07
CA GLU A 2 -0.02 19.25 3.15
C GLU A 2 -1.23 18.32 3.08
N THR A 3 -2.15 18.41 4.05
CA THR A 3 -3.32 17.52 4.17
C THR A 3 -4.37 17.68 3.06
N LYS A 4 -4.26 18.71 2.20
CA LYS A 4 -5.23 18.95 1.11
C LYS A 4 -5.00 18.08 -0.13
N LYS A 5 -3.82 17.46 -0.32
CA LYS A 5 -3.53 16.67 -1.52
C LYS A 5 -4.08 15.23 -1.44
N TYR A 6 -4.06 14.64 -0.25
CA TYR A 6 -4.53 13.26 -0.02
C TYR A 6 -6.04 13.13 0.21
N LYS A 7 -6.75 14.25 0.35
CA LYS A 7 -8.22 14.29 0.45
C LYS A 7 -8.95 13.81 -0.82
N ARG A 8 -8.19 13.44 -1.86
CA ARG A 8 -8.65 12.84 -3.12
C ARG A 8 -8.26 11.36 -3.29
N ILE A 9 -7.49 10.76 -2.37
CA ILE A 9 -7.37 9.29 -2.34
C ILE A 9 -8.76 8.80 -2.00
N GLU A 10 -9.33 7.97 -2.87
CA GLU A 10 -10.76 7.68 -2.93
C GLU A 10 -11.36 7.39 -1.54
N PRO A 11 -12.53 7.96 -1.21
CA PRO A 11 -13.20 7.72 0.07
C PRO A 11 -13.59 6.25 0.33
N GLU A 12 -13.31 5.32 -0.59
CA GLU A 12 -13.78 3.93 -0.54
C GLU A 12 -12.66 2.87 -0.66
N LEU A 13 -11.39 3.18 -0.36
CA LEU A 13 -10.40 2.11 -0.22
C LEU A 13 -10.80 1.15 0.92
N PRO A 14 -10.88 -0.16 0.67
CA PRO A 14 -11.24 -1.16 1.67
C PRO A 14 -10.11 -1.34 2.68
N CYS A 15 -10.39 -1.93 3.84
CA CYS A 15 -9.34 -2.35 4.77
C CYS A 15 -8.55 -3.53 4.18
N VAL A 16 -7.23 -3.58 4.40
CA VAL A 16 -6.36 -4.64 3.87
C VAL A 16 -6.86 -6.03 4.30
N ASN A 17 -7.29 -6.15 5.56
CA ASN A 17 -7.76 -7.39 6.17
C ASN A 17 -9.29 -7.58 6.09
N GLU A 18 -9.96 -6.98 5.10
CA GLU A 18 -11.40 -7.17 4.86
C GLU A 18 -11.68 -7.80 3.48
N PRO A 19 -11.72 -9.14 3.37
CA PRO A 19 -11.82 -9.82 2.08
C PRO A 19 -13.04 -9.43 1.25
N SER A 20 -14.19 -9.20 1.88
CA SER A 20 -15.43 -8.82 1.19
C SER A 20 -15.33 -7.42 0.58
N GLY A 21 -14.86 -6.43 1.35
CA GLY A 21 -14.59 -5.08 0.86
C GLY A 21 -13.55 -5.07 -0.25
N MET A 22 -12.45 -5.82 -0.10
CA MET A 22 -11.42 -5.94 -1.13
C MET A 22 -11.98 -6.49 -2.44
N TYR A 23 -12.70 -7.61 -2.38
CA TYR A 23 -13.35 -8.22 -3.54
C TYR A 23 -14.35 -7.27 -4.21
N MET A 24 -15.22 -6.64 -3.42
CA MET A 24 -16.24 -5.74 -3.93
C MET A 24 -15.62 -4.51 -4.62
N TYR A 25 -14.59 -3.92 -4.01
CA TYR A 25 -13.86 -2.78 -4.56
C TYR A 25 -13.21 -3.13 -5.90
N LEU A 26 -12.45 -4.23 -5.96
CA LEU A 26 -11.79 -4.70 -7.19
C LEU A 26 -12.79 -5.01 -8.32
N SER A 27 -13.97 -5.54 -7.98
CA SER A 27 -15.00 -5.90 -8.96
C SER A 27 -15.68 -4.69 -9.63
N GLN A 28 -15.66 -3.51 -8.99
CA GLN A 28 -16.44 -2.34 -9.44
C GLN A 28 -15.60 -1.25 -10.09
N THR A 29 -14.30 -1.21 -9.83
CA THR A 29 -13.47 -0.06 -10.18
C THR A 29 -12.52 -0.35 -11.35
N GLN A 30 -12.27 0.69 -12.15
CA GLN A 30 -11.43 0.63 -13.34
C GLN A 30 -9.96 0.98 -13.01
N ASN A 31 -9.04 0.60 -13.91
CA ASN A 31 -7.56 0.57 -13.83
C ASN A 31 -6.79 1.84 -13.38
N ARG A 32 -7.36 2.75 -12.60
CA ARG A 32 -6.73 4.00 -12.13
C ARG A 32 -5.75 3.81 -10.97
N PHE A 33 -5.65 2.61 -10.41
CA PHE A 33 -4.85 2.31 -9.21
C PHE A 33 -3.38 2.70 -9.33
N ILE A 34 -2.77 2.53 -10.50
CA ILE A 34 -1.35 2.79 -10.70
C ILE A 34 -1.02 4.27 -10.64
N GLN A 35 -1.92 5.13 -11.13
CA GLN A 35 -1.72 6.58 -11.06
C GLN A 35 -1.77 7.05 -9.61
N ILE A 36 -2.74 6.53 -8.84
CA ILE A 36 -2.88 6.81 -7.41
C ILE A 36 -1.64 6.32 -6.65
N LEU A 37 -1.17 5.11 -6.95
CA LEU A 37 0.01 4.52 -6.33
C LEU A 37 1.26 5.39 -6.56
N ASP A 38 1.47 5.82 -7.80
CA ASP A 38 2.62 6.65 -8.19
C ASP A 38 2.57 8.03 -7.53
N GLU A 39 1.39 8.65 -7.49
CA GLU A 39 1.17 9.96 -6.85
C GLU A 39 1.30 9.91 -5.32
N LEU A 40 0.80 8.84 -4.69
CA LEU A 40 0.82 8.69 -3.25
C LEU A 40 2.24 8.42 -2.76
N ILE A 41 2.87 7.38 -3.30
CA ILE A 41 4.07 6.79 -2.72
C ILE A 41 5.32 7.59 -3.10
N GLY A 42 5.41 8.10 -4.33
CA GLY A 42 6.54 8.93 -4.76
C GLY A 42 7.90 8.21 -4.73
N LEU A 43 7.91 6.88 -4.66
CA LEU A 43 9.10 6.04 -4.71
C LEU A 43 9.49 5.70 -6.16
N SER A 44 10.73 5.28 -6.35
CA SER A 44 11.23 4.85 -7.67
C SER A 44 10.44 3.67 -8.25
N ASP A 45 10.32 3.62 -9.58
CA ASP A 45 9.72 2.50 -10.30
C ASP A 45 10.33 1.15 -9.88
N GLU A 46 11.63 1.11 -9.57
CA GLU A 46 12.36 -0.07 -9.13
C GLU A 46 11.81 -0.61 -7.80
N ILE A 47 11.63 0.25 -6.80
CA ILE A 47 11.07 -0.13 -5.48
C ILE A 47 9.64 -0.62 -5.63
N ILE A 48 8.78 0.14 -6.33
CA ILE A 48 7.38 -0.22 -6.49
C ILE A 48 7.25 -1.53 -7.27
N SER A 49 8.06 -1.72 -8.32
CA SER A 49 8.06 -2.99 -9.08
C SER A 49 8.49 -4.19 -8.24
N LYS A 50 9.43 -4.01 -7.30
CA LYS A 50 9.83 -5.04 -6.33
C LYS A 50 8.67 -5.39 -5.40
N TRP A 51 7.99 -4.39 -4.83
CA TRP A 51 6.81 -4.63 -3.99
C TRP A 51 5.71 -5.34 -4.76
N LEU A 52 5.44 -4.96 -6.00
CA LEU A 52 4.40 -5.60 -6.81
C LEU A 52 4.82 -6.96 -7.39
N ASN A 53 6.05 -7.43 -7.10
CA ASN A 53 6.62 -8.66 -7.65
C ASN A 53 6.49 -8.75 -9.19
N ILE A 54 6.77 -7.64 -9.88
CA ILE A 54 6.78 -7.54 -11.34
C ILE A 54 8.08 -6.89 -11.82
N THR A 55 8.38 -7.03 -13.11
CA THR A 55 9.53 -6.31 -13.67
C THR A 55 9.27 -4.80 -13.73
N THR A 56 10.31 -3.99 -13.57
CA THR A 56 10.24 -2.52 -13.76
C THR A 56 9.69 -2.16 -15.15
N ARG A 57 9.98 -2.97 -16.18
CA ARG A 57 9.40 -2.82 -17.52
C ARG A 57 7.87 -3.02 -17.52
N THR A 58 7.39 -4.05 -16.82
CA THR A 58 5.95 -4.30 -16.67
C THR A 58 5.26 -3.15 -15.95
N TYR A 59 5.85 -2.66 -14.86
CA TYR A 59 5.33 -1.51 -14.12
C TYR A 59 5.24 -0.25 -15.01
N ARG A 60 6.32 0.08 -15.73
CA ARG A 60 6.33 1.21 -16.69
C ARG A 60 5.31 1.05 -17.81
N ASN A 61 5.08 -0.17 -18.32
CA ASN A 61 4.04 -0.42 -19.30
C ASN A 61 2.66 -0.07 -18.72
N TYR A 62 2.35 -0.52 -17.51
CA TYR A 62 1.06 -0.21 -16.89
C TYR A 62 0.88 1.30 -16.60
N LYS A 63 1.97 2.05 -16.36
CA LYS A 63 1.91 3.53 -16.20
C LYS A 63 1.63 4.27 -17.50
N THR A 64 2.17 3.79 -18.62
CA THR A 64 2.28 4.57 -19.87
C THR A 64 1.39 4.07 -21.00
N LYS A 65 0.93 2.82 -20.91
CA LYS A 65 0.10 2.19 -21.93
C LYS A 65 -1.27 1.91 -21.34
N ASP A 66 -2.28 1.94 -22.19
CA ASP A 66 -3.61 1.43 -21.89
C ASP A 66 -3.57 -0.11 -21.90
N THR A 67 -2.83 -0.68 -20.96
CA THR A 67 -2.67 -2.13 -20.79
C THR A 67 -3.44 -2.56 -19.56
N GLU A 68 -4.24 -3.61 -19.71
CA GLU A 68 -4.97 -4.20 -18.60
C GLU A 68 -3.98 -4.74 -17.55
N ILE A 69 -4.17 -4.29 -16.30
CA ILE A 69 -3.40 -4.76 -15.15
C ILE A 69 -3.95 -6.14 -14.76
N LYS A 70 -3.05 -7.10 -14.50
CA LYS A 70 -3.46 -8.42 -14.04
C LYS A 70 -4.17 -8.33 -12.68
N GLU A 71 -5.16 -9.19 -12.45
CA GLU A 71 -5.99 -9.15 -11.24
C GLU A 71 -5.18 -9.25 -9.94
N ASN A 72 -4.21 -10.16 -9.89
CA ASN A 72 -3.31 -10.29 -8.75
C ASN A 72 -2.47 -9.03 -8.50
N THR A 73 -2.06 -8.33 -9.56
CA THR A 73 -1.35 -7.05 -9.43
C THR A 73 -2.31 -5.95 -8.96
N LYS A 74 -3.58 -5.93 -9.40
CA LYS A 74 -4.58 -4.98 -8.90
C LYS A 74 -4.80 -5.16 -7.39
N GLU A 75 -5.04 -6.39 -6.95
CA GLU A 75 -5.21 -6.72 -5.52
C GLU A 75 -3.99 -6.27 -4.69
N HIS A 76 -2.79 -6.47 -5.22
CA HIS A 76 -1.56 -6.01 -4.57
C HIS A 76 -1.46 -4.50 -4.47
N ILE A 77 -1.74 -3.79 -5.58
CA ILE A 77 -1.75 -2.32 -5.57
C ILE A 77 -2.77 -1.80 -4.57
N VAL A 78 -3.99 -2.32 -4.58
CA VAL A 78 -5.05 -1.88 -3.64
C VAL A 78 -4.65 -2.19 -2.21
N SER A 79 -4.06 -3.35 -1.93
CA SER A 79 -3.57 -3.68 -0.58
C SER A 79 -2.50 -2.70 -0.09
N ILE A 80 -1.57 -2.28 -0.96
CA ILE A 80 -0.58 -1.25 -0.62
C ILE A 80 -1.25 0.10 -0.36
N LEU A 81 -2.18 0.52 -1.23
CA LEU A 81 -2.91 1.79 -1.06
C LEU A 81 -3.71 1.81 0.26
N SER A 82 -4.40 0.70 0.57
CA SER A 82 -5.13 0.51 1.81
C SER A 82 -4.22 0.54 3.04
N LEU A 83 -3.02 -0.06 2.95
CA LEU A 83 -2.03 0.03 4.02
C LEU A 83 -1.57 1.47 4.25
N TYR A 84 -1.29 2.22 3.18
CA TYR A 84 -0.90 3.64 3.30
C TYR A 84 -2.01 4.49 3.91
N LYS A 85 -3.27 4.23 3.54
CA LYS A 85 -4.43 4.89 4.16
C LYS A 85 -4.44 4.64 5.66
N HIS A 86 -4.41 3.38 6.09
CA HIS A 86 -4.43 3.02 7.51
C HIS A 86 -3.20 3.56 8.26
N GLY A 87 -2.01 3.45 7.66
CA GLY A 87 -0.78 4.01 8.23
C GLY A 87 -0.85 5.52 8.46
N MET A 88 -1.44 6.27 7.52
CA MET A 88 -1.65 7.71 7.69
C MET A 88 -2.71 8.05 8.75
N GLU A 89 -3.68 7.16 9.00
CA GLU A 89 -4.66 7.30 10.09
C GLU A 89 -3.96 7.09 11.46
N VAL A 90 -3.06 6.12 11.57
CA VAL A 90 -2.28 5.84 12.80
C VAL A 90 -1.21 6.90 13.08
N PHE A 91 -0.41 7.25 12.07
CA PHE A 91 0.77 8.12 12.21
C PHE A 91 0.48 9.60 11.91
N SER A 92 -0.76 9.99 11.61
CA SER A 92 -1.21 11.37 11.28
C SER A 92 -0.63 11.99 9.99
N THR A 93 0.59 11.63 9.59
CA THR A 93 1.21 12.10 8.34
C THR A 93 1.84 10.94 7.55
N LYS A 94 1.97 11.15 6.24
CA LYS A 94 2.63 10.21 5.34
C LYS A 94 4.10 10.01 5.73
N ASP A 95 4.82 11.10 6.00
CA ASP A 95 6.26 11.05 6.27
C ASP A 95 6.57 10.28 7.57
N GLU A 96 5.73 10.41 8.60
CA GLU A 96 5.87 9.66 9.85
C GLU A 96 5.63 8.15 9.62
N PHE A 97 4.61 7.81 8.83
CA PHE A 97 4.34 6.43 8.45
C PHE A 97 5.48 5.84 7.60
N GLU A 98 5.98 6.57 6.59
CA GLU A 98 7.08 6.12 5.75
C GLU A 98 8.38 5.96 6.54
N ASN A 99 8.66 6.86 7.48
CA ASN A 99 9.79 6.70 8.38
C ASN A 99 9.66 5.38 9.17
N TRP A 100 8.49 5.10 9.75
CA TRP A 100 8.23 3.83 10.42
C TRP A 100 8.40 2.61 9.50
N LEU A 101 7.93 2.69 8.25
CA LEU A 101 8.08 1.61 7.27
C LEU A 101 9.54 1.24 6.98
N THR A 102 10.47 2.19 7.09
CA THR A 102 11.90 1.99 6.77
C THR A 102 12.75 1.54 7.96
N LEU A 103 12.26 1.70 9.20
CA LEU A 103 13.06 1.40 10.39
C LEU A 103 13.01 -0.09 10.74
N PRO A 104 14.15 -0.72 11.09
CA PRO A 104 14.18 -2.07 11.63
C PRO A 104 13.27 -2.21 12.84
N ASN A 105 12.42 -3.23 12.84
CA ASN A 105 11.50 -3.51 13.94
C ASN A 105 11.88 -4.81 14.68
N PRO A 106 12.16 -4.76 16.00
CA PRO A 106 12.48 -5.96 16.80
C PRO A 106 11.41 -7.06 16.77
N PHE A 107 10.14 -6.70 16.61
CA PHE A 107 9.02 -7.63 16.52
C PHE A 107 8.80 -8.21 15.11
N LEU A 108 9.64 -7.80 14.14
CA LEU A 108 9.70 -8.29 12.77
C LEU A 108 11.08 -8.88 12.45
N ASP A 109 11.70 -9.57 13.41
CA ASP A 109 13.06 -10.14 13.27
C ASP A 109 14.13 -9.11 12.86
N ASN A 110 13.98 -7.86 13.30
CA ASN A 110 14.81 -6.71 12.91
C ASN A 110 14.77 -6.36 11.42
N LYS A 111 13.75 -6.81 10.68
CA LYS A 111 13.47 -6.32 9.32
C LYS A 111 12.62 -5.06 9.39
N ALA A 112 12.71 -4.24 8.34
CA ALA A 112 11.83 -3.09 8.21
C ALA A 112 10.43 -3.55 7.75
N PRO A 113 9.33 -2.91 8.18
CA PRO A 113 8.00 -3.25 7.69
C PRO A 113 7.89 -3.27 6.15
N MET A 114 8.60 -2.37 5.46
CA MET A 114 8.63 -2.32 3.99
C MET A 114 9.19 -3.58 3.31
N ASP A 115 9.97 -4.40 4.04
CA ASP A 115 10.55 -5.63 3.50
C ASP A 115 9.51 -6.74 3.29
N PHE A 116 8.31 -6.59 3.84
CA PHE A 116 7.21 -7.55 3.74
C PHE A 116 6.18 -7.17 2.66
N MET A 117 6.37 -6.05 1.97
CA MET A 117 5.38 -5.52 1.02
C MET A 117 5.32 -6.27 -0.32
N ASP A 118 6.18 -7.28 -0.52
CA ASP A 118 6.27 -8.09 -1.74
C ASP A 118 5.20 -9.20 -1.84
N THR A 119 4.40 -9.37 -0.79
CA THR A 119 3.30 -10.34 -0.75
C THR A 119 2.05 -9.75 -0.07
N ILE A 120 0.87 -10.20 -0.49
CA ILE A 120 -0.40 -9.80 0.15
C ILE A 120 -0.40 -10.15 1.64
N SER A 121 0.06 -11.35 1.99
CA SER A 121 0.13 -11.80 3.39
C SER A 121 1.11 -10.97 4.21
N GLY A 122 2.21 -10.50 3.62
CA GLY A 122 3.13 -9.59 4.28
C GLY A 122 2.52 -8.20 4.50
N ILE A 123 1.77 -7.68 3.53
CA ILE A 123 1.02 -6.43 3.71
C ILE A 123 -0.02 -6.56 4.82
N GLN A 124 -0.78 -7.67 4.85
CA GLN A 124 -1.73 -7.99 5.93
C GLN A 124 -1.06 -8.07 7.30
N LEU A 125 0.14 -8.65 7.38
CA LEU A 125 0.94 -8.71 8.60
C LEU A 125 1.27 -7.30 9.11
N ILE A 126 1.73 -6.40 8.22
CA ILE A 126 2.04 -5.01 8.59
C ILE A 126 0.79 -4.24 9.00
N ASP A 127 -0.32 -4.43 8.28
CA ASP A 127 -1.61 -3.81 8.61
C ASP A 127 -2.09 -4.24 10.01
N ASN A 128 -1.95 -5.51 10.37
CA ASN A 128 -2.28 -5.99 11.71
C ASN A 128 -1.38 -5.37 12.80
N ARG A 129 -0.12 -5.05 12.48
CA ARG A 129 0.74 -4.30 13.43
C ARG A 129 0.25 -2.87 13.62
N LEU A 130 -0.17 -2.21 12.55
CA LEU A 130 -0.79 -0.87 12.66
C LEU A 130 -2.03 -0.92 13.57
N THR A 131 -2.93 -1.88 13.35
CA THR A 131 -4.11 -2.07 14.21
C THR A 131 -3.71 -2.26 15.67
N ALA A 132 -2.69 -3.07 15.95
CA ALA A 132 -2.22 -3.31 17.31
C ALA A 132 -1.67 -2.03 17.98
N MET A 133 -1.01 -1.14 17.22
CA MET A 133 -0.57 0.18 17.73
C MET A 133 -1.75 1.06 18.15
N GLU A 134 -2.87 1.03 17.41
CA GLU A 134 -4.08 1.78 17.77
C GLU A 134 -4.64 1.35 19.13
N PHE A 135 -4.50 0.07 19.47
CA PHE A 135 -4.90 -0.48 20.78
C PHE A 135 -3.82 -0.31 21.87
N GLY A 136 -2.69 0.33 21.56
CA GLY A 136 -1.61 0.62 22.52
C GLY A 136 -0.68 -0.56 22.77
N GLU A 137 -0.64 -1.56 21.88
CA GLU A 137 0.34 -2.64 21.96
C GLU A 137 1.74 -2.17 21.50
N ASN A 138 2.78 -2.77 22.08
CA ASN A 138 4.15 -2.61 21.59
C ASN A 138 4.37 -3.62 20.46
N VAL A 139 4.64 -3.11 19.25
CA VAL A 139 4.72 -3.88 18.01
C VAL A 139 5.79 -3.37 17.06
#